data_AF-A0A6V7IHN9-F1
#
_entry.id   AF-A0A6V7IHN9-F1
#
_cell.length_a   1.000
_cell.length_b   1.000
_cell.length_c   1.000
_cell.angle_alpha   90.00
_cell.angle_beta   90.00
_cell.angle_gamma   90.00
#
_symmetry.space_group_name_H-M   'P 1'
#
loop_
_entity.id
_entity.type
_entity.pdbx_description
1 polymer ?
#
loop_
_entity_poly.entity_id
_entity_poly.type
_entity_poly.pdbx_seq_one_letter_code
_entity_poly.pdbx_strand_id
1 'polypeptide(L)' 'SQEGLEPSRQRWFFGGKLLGDKMYIEEAKIQPGYVIQVIVNSEKSDDSPSKTS' A
#
# COMPACT_ATOMS: atom_id res chain seq x y z
N SER A 1 10.75 -9.81 -5.10
CA SER A 1 9.57 -9.86 -4.20
C SER A 1 8.72 -8.65 -4.49
N GLN A 2 7.39 -8.79 -4.51
CA GLN A 2 6.42 -7.76 -4.89
C GLN A 2 6.67 -6.46 -4.09
N GLU A 3 7.32 -5.49 -4.74
CA GLU A 3 7.74 -4.13 -4.35
C GLU A 3 8.41 -3.85 -2.99
N GLY A 4 8.51 -4.80 -2.04
CA GLY A 4 9.26 -4.58 -0.79
C GLY A 4 8.70 -3.46 0.10
N LEU A 5 7.45 -3.04 -0.15
CA LEU A 5 6.75 -2.05 0.66
C LEU A 5 5.97 -2.76 1.77
N GLU A 6 6.21 -2.35 3.02
CA GLU A 6 5.46 -2.86 4.16
C GLU A 6 3.95 -2.66 3.97
N PRO A 7 3.10 -3.68 4.22
CA PRO A 7 1.64 -3.57 4.06
C PRO A 7 1.02 -2.41 4.83
N SER A 8 1.58 -2.08 6.01
CA SER A 8 1.16 -0.94 6.84
C SER A 8 1.30 0.42 6.16
N ARG A 9 2.17 0.52 5.13
CA ARG A 9 2.42 1.74 4.37
C ARG A 9 1.43 1.93 3.24
N GLN A 10 0.65 0.91 2.91
CA GLN A 10 -0.21 0.89 1.73
C GLN A 10 -1.66 1.10 2.13
N ARG A 11 -2.26 2.22 1.73
CA ARG A 11 -3.71 2.43 1.84
C ARG A 11 -4.36 2.28 0.48
N TRP A 12 -5.16 1.23 0.35
CA TRP A 12 -5.81 0.85 -0.89
C TRP A 12 -7.21 1.48 -0.98
N PHE A 13 -7.55 2.02 -2.14
CA PHE A 13 -8.84 2.66 -2.41
C PHE A 13 -9.48 2.11 -3.69
N PHE A 14 -10.79 1.91 -3.63
CA PHE A 14 -11.60 1.53 -4.78
C PHE A 14 -12.86 2.39 -4.85
N GLY A 15 -13.07 3.10 -5.97
CA GLY A 15 -14.21 4.01 -6.14
C GLY A 15 -14.30 5.10 -5.07
N GLY A 16 -13.16 5.56 -4.54
CA GLY A 16 -13.08 6.57 -3.47
C GLY A 16 -13.27 6.02 -2.04
N LYS A 17 -13.47 4.70 -1.87
CA LYS A 17 -13.59 4.07 -0.54
C LYS A 17 -12.29 3.38 -0.16
N LEU A 18 -11.87 3.54 1.09
CA LEU A 18 -10.74 2.82 1.66
C LEU A 18 -11.10 1.33 1.80
N LEU A 19 -10.25 0.44 1.31
CA LEU A 19 -10.37 -1.00 1.50
C LEU A 19 -9.82 -1.37 2.88
N GLY A 20 -10.51 -2.29 3.56
CA GLY A 20 -10.10 -2.78 4.88
C GLY A 20 -8.91 -3.72 4.80
N ASP A 21 -8.24 -3.91 5.94
CA ASP A 21 -7.15 -4.87 6.05
C ASP A 21 -7.64 -6.29 5.74
N LYS A 22 -6.84 -7.04 4.95
CA LYS A 22 -7.12 -8.42 4.55
C LYS A 22 -8.45 -8.62 3.79
N MET A 23 -9.07 -7.56 3.28
CA MET A 23 -10.28 -7.65 2.46
C MET A 23 -9.98 -8.38 1.15
N TYR A 24 -10.82 -9.36 0.79
CA TYR A 24 -10.66 -10.08 -0.47
C TYR A 24 -11.21 -9.26 -1.65
N ILE A 25 -10.60 -9.42 -2.82
CA ILE A 25 -11.02 -8.77 -4.09
C ILE A 25 -12.50 -9.09 -4.39
N GLU A 26 -12.92 -10.32 -4.12
CA GLU A 26 -14.28 -10.84 -4.31
C GLU A 26 -15.29 -10.10 -3.44
N GLU A 27 -14.95 -9.87 -2.16
CA GLU A 27 -15.77 -9.14 -1.20
C GLU A 27 -15.90 -7.66 -1.58
N ALA A 28 -14.83 -7.09 -2.14
CA ALA A 28 -14.81 -5.73 -2.69
C ALA A 28 -15.54 -5.64 -4.05
N LYS A 29 -15.97 -6.77 -4.62
CA LYS A 29 -16.64 -6.91 -5.93
C LYS A 29 -15.83 -6.28 -7.06
N ILE A 30 -14.50 -6.34 -6.96
CA ILE A 30 -13.61 -5.79 -7.98
C ILE A 30 -13.48 -6.81 -9.11
N GLN A 31 -13.90 -6.41 -10.31
CA GLN A 31 -13.81 -7.24 -11.50
C GLN A 31 -12.55 -6.91 -12.33
N PRO A 32 -12.09 -7.82 -13.22
CA PRO A 32 -11.01 -7.52 -14.15
C PRO A 32 -11.29 -6.25 -14.97
N GLY A 33 -10.24 -5.46 -15.20
CA GLY A 33 -10.33 -4.19 -15.94
C GLY A 33 -10.65 -2.95 -15.09
N TYR A 34 -10.92 -3.13 -13.80
CA TYR A 34 -11.10 -2.02 -12.87
C TYR A 34 -9.75 -1.50 -12.37
N VAL A 35 -9.71 -0.21 -12.03
CA VAL A 35 -8.53 0.44 -11.45
C VAL A 35 -8.68 0.52 -9.93
N ILE A 36 -7.62 0.10 -9.23
CA ILE A 36 -7.49 0.27 -7.78
C ILE A 36 -6.39 1.29 -7.54
N GLN A 37 -6.63 2.23 -6.63
CA GLN A 37 -5.67 3.25 -6.26
C GLN A 37 -4.95 2.83 -4.98
N VAL A 38 -3.65 3.06 -4.90
CA VAL A 38 -2.88 2.84 -3.67
C VAL A 38 -2.15 4.13 -3.30
N ILE A 39 -2.26 4.53 -2.04
CA ILE A 39 -1.45 5.59 -1.44
C ILE A 39 -0.34 4.90 -0.63
N VAL A 40 0.91 5.16 -0.99
CA VAL A 40 2.08 4.64 -0.28
C VAL A 40 2.63 5.73 0.63
N ASN A 41 2.61 5.49 1.93
CA ASN A 41 3.29 6.36 2.88
C ASN A 41 4.79 6.10 2.81
N SER A 42 5.54 7.07 2.29
CA SER A 42 7.00 7.06 2.36
C SER A 42 7.44 7.48 3.76
N GLU A 43 7.36 6.57 4.71
CA GLU A 43 8.18 6.68 5.92
C GLU A 43 9.60 6.48 5.42
N LYS A 44 10.31 7.62 5.27
CA LYS A 44 11.74 7.64 4.95
C LYS A 44 12.38 6.53 5.75
N SER A 45 12.90 5.53 5.05
CA SER A 45 13.99 4.74 5.59
C SER A 45 15.01 5.78 6.00
N ASP A 46 15.09 6.06 7.31
CA ASP A 46 16.20 6.79 7.90
C ASP A 46 17.42 5.87 7.80
N ASP A 47 17.83 5.59 6.56
CA ASP A 47 19.19 5.21 6.23
C ASP A 47 19.96 6.53 6.13
N SER A 48 19.94 7.29 7.23
CA SER A 48 20.98 8.27 7.47
C SER A 48 22.20 7.42 7.80
N PRO A 49 23.24 7.34 6.96
CA PRO A 49 24.47 6.71 7.38
C PRO A 49 24.98 7.57 8.53
N SER A 50 24.85 7.05 9.75
CA SER A 50 25.40 7.67 10.94
C SER A 50 26.91 7.76 10.76
N LYS A 51 27.35 8.92 10.27
CA LYS A 51 28.71 9.42 10.41
C LYS A 51 28.98 9.52 11.91
N THR A 52 29.66 8.52 12.46
CA THR A 52 30.38 8.57 13.74
C THR A 52 31.67 7.79 13.49
N SER A 53 32.74 8.47 13.07
CA SER A 53 33.84 8.98 13.92
C SER A 53 34.63 7.88 14.60
#